data_AF-A0A7C0YE67-F1
#
_entry.id   AF-A0A7C0YE67-F1
#
_cell.length_a   1.000
_cell.length_b   1.000
_cell.length_c   1.000
_cell.angle_alpha   90.00
_cell.angle_beta   90.00
_cell.angle_gamma   90.00
#
_symmetry.space_group_name_H-M   'P 1'
#
loop_
_entity.id
_entity.type
_entity.pdbx_description
1 polymer ?
#
loop_
_entity_poly.entity_id
_entity_poly.type
_entity_poly.pdbx_seq_one_letter_code
_entity_poly.pdbx_strand_id
1 'polypeptide(L)'
;MDKLNIFILAAGLGERLQPITNHIPKPLMPVLGRPVLQSVLERVSALSVDKIGINLYHKKDLIERWVKNSDFDDKVQLFHEESILGTGGAIKNAEAFLGNCTFLVHNSDILSDIDLAKLLETHHSSKNLVTLAVHDYPEFNCLDLDEKGYLKDIVKIGNRFTPLENSGQRPFLMGFTGIAVYSPKFMKYLPLGASGVVDAWLYAIADNQRIGILDVTGCYWNDIGTPSAYSSAVFDALKAEAETLYVHPSVQGCQDVRLQGLVVIEEENTLKKGMSLKNCILLPGSRMEGGTHYEDCILGPGIKIDLAISGPGERSLIGTGGSDRKYYRIKKDKKTAVLMQCARNDPDFERQIEYTRFFLDHSVPVPELMEINRENMSAVFEDLGDLSLYSWLKCPRGKKQMEEIYKNIIDILILIHTITAEHIADCQPLQERIFDQEHFLWETAYFMER
;
A
#
# COMPACT_ATOMS: atom_id res chain seq x y z
N MET A 1 22.80 -12.88 22.83
CA MET A 1 21.64 -12.83 21.92
C MET A 1 21.59 -14.17 21.21
N ASP A 2 20.44 -14.83 21.24
CA ASP A 2 20.26 -16.07 20.49
C ASP A 2 20.34 -15.78 18.99
N LYS A 3 20.96 -16.68 18.23
CA LYS A 3 21.06 -16.53 16.77
C LYS A 3 19.67 -16.57 16.14
N LEU A 4 19.45 -15.69 15.16
CA LEU A 4 18.22 -15.65 14.37
C LEU A 4 18.56 -15.78 12.89
N ASN A 5 18.02 -16.81 12.25
CA ASN A 5 18.05 -16.94 10.79
C ASN A 5 16.69 -16.59 10.20
N ILE A 6 16.70 -16.05 8.99
CA ILE A 6 15.48 -15.67 8.28
C ILE A 6 15.40 -16.43 6.98
N PHE A 7 14.21 -16.92 6.65
CA PHE A 7 13.96 -17.64 5.41
C PHE A 7 12.81 -16.98 4.65
N ILE A 8 13.11 -16.44 3.48
CA ILE A 8 12.13 -15.77 2.62
C ILE A 8 11.65 -16.77 1.56
N LEU A 9 10.34 -16.99 1.53
CA LEU A 9 9.71 -17.88 0.56
C LEU A 9 9.42 -17.12 -0.75
N ALA A 10 10.21 -17.36 -1.80
CA ALA A 10 10.19 -16.64 -3.07
C ALA A 10 10.06 -17.53 -4.33
N ALA A 11 9.90 -18.85 -4.17
CA ALA A 11 9.79 -19.82 -5.28
C ALA A 11 8.42 -19.86 -5.99
N GLY A 12 7.43 -19.07 -5.55
CA GLY A 12 6.06 -19.14 -6.07
C GLY A 12 5.93 -18.78 -7.56
N LEU A 13 5.06 -19.50 -8.27
CA LEU A 13 4.76 -19.25 -9.69
C LEU A 13 4.00 -17.94 -9.94
N GLY A 14 3.24 -17.46 -8.95
CA GLY A 14 2.41 -16.26 -9.08
C GLY A 14 1.32 -16.39 -10.14
N GLU A 15 0.69 -17.56 -10.27
CA GLU A 15 -0.28 -17.87 -11.33
C GLU A 15 -1.47 -16.90 -11.37
N ARG A 16 -1.95 -16.47 -10.19
CA ARG A 16 -3.05 -15.50 -10.05
C ARG A 16 -2.72 -14.09 -10.58
N LEU A 17 -1.44 -13.78 -10.79
CA LEU A 17 -0.96 -12.52 -11.37
C LEU A 17 -0.61 -12.64 -12.86
N GLN A 18 -0.79 -13.81 -13.48
CA GLN A 18 -0.57 -13.95 -14.91
C GLN A 18 -1.55 -13.03 -15.68
N PRO A 19 -1.12 -12.44 -16.81
CA PRO A 19 0.15 -12.66 -17.50
C PRO A 19 1.35 -11.85 -16.98
N ILE A 20 1.22 -11.01 -15.94
CA ILE A 20 2.35 -10.18 -15.44
C ILE A 20 3.54 -11.05 -15.03
N THR A 21 3.27 -12.13 -14.29
CA THR A 21 4.29 -13.04 -13.76
C THR A 21 4.99 -13.90 -14.81
N ASN A 22 4.54 -13.85 -16.07
CA ASN A 22 5.27 -14.39 -17.22
C ASN A 22 6.50 -13.53 -17.58
N HIS A 23 6.55 -12.28 -17.11
CA HIS A 23 7.64 -11.34 -17.35
C HIS A 23 8.42 -11.06 -16.06
N ILE A 24 7.73 -10.69 -14.99
CA ILE A 24 8.32 -10.23 -13.72
C ILE A 24 7.96 -11.23 -12.61
N PRO A 25 8.91 -11.90 -11.95
CA PRO A 25 8.56 -12.81 -10.86
C PRO A 25 7.94 -12.03 -9.69
N LYS A 26 6.99 -12.65 -8.98
CA LYS A 26 6.24 -12.00 -7.90
C LYS A 26 7.11 -11.22 -6.88
N PRO A 27 8.26 -11.75 -6.41
CA PRO A 27 9.14 -11.01 -5.50
C PRO A 27 9.72 -9.71 -6.10
N LEU A 28 9.83 -9.63 -7.43
CA LEU A 28 10.36 -8.46 -8.14
C LEU A 28 9.27 -7.53 -8.69
N MET A 29 8.00 -7.76 -8.35
CA MET A 29 6.94 -6.81 -8.66
C MET A 29 7.28 -5.46 -8.03
N PRO A 30 7.31 -4.36 -8.81
CA PRO A 30 7.71 -3.07 -8.29
C PRO A 30 6.56 -2.37 -7.58
N VAL A 31 6.88 -1.65 -6.52
CA VAL A 31 6.01 -0.70 -5.84
C VAL A 31 6.79 0.60 -5.72
N LEU A 32 6.44 1.58 -6.55
CA LEU A 32 7.10 2.89 -6.59
C LEU A 32 8.61 2.76 -6.83
N GLY A 33 9.00 1.99 -7.85
CA GLY A 33 10.40 1.75 -8.24
C GLY A 33 11.15 0.74 -7.39
N ARG A 34 10.52 0.17 -6.35
CA ARG A 34 11.17 -0.80 -5.46
C ARG A 34 10.53 -2.17 -5.55
N PRO A 35 11.31 -3.25 -5.80
CA PRO A 35 10.81 -4.61 -5.69
C PRO A 35 10.20 -4.91 -4.32
N VAL A 36 9.12 -5.70 -4.28
CA VAL A 36 8.51 -6.15 -3.01
C VAL A 36 9.54 -6.89 -2.15
N LEU A 37 10.41 -7.71 -2.76
CA LEU A 37 11.50 -8.39 -2.06
C LEU A 37 12.44 -7.42 -1.34
N GLN A 38 12.69 -6.23 -1.90
CA GLN A 38 13.49 -5.21 -1.24
C GLN A 38 12.83 -4.75 0.05
N SER A 39 11.52 -4.48 0.01
CA SER A 39 10.76 -4.08 1.20
C SER A 39 10.81 -5.16 2.28
N VAL A 40 10.67 -6.43 1.90
CA VAL A 40 10.82 -7.56 2.84
C VAL A 40 12.22 -7.61 3.43
N LEU A 41 13.27 -7.50 2.60
CA LEU A 41 14.67 -7.54 3.03
C LEU A 41 15.03 -6.38 3.97
N GLU A 42 14.55 -5.17 3.70
CA GLU A 42 14.73 -3.99 4.57
C GLU A 42 14.08 -4.23 5.94
N ARG A 43 12.83 -4.73 5.96
CA ARG A 43 12.11 -5.01 7.21
C ARG A 43 12.79 -6.06 8.06
N VAL A 44 13.19 -7.18 7.46
CA VAL A 44 13.84 -8.25 8.20
C VAL A 44 15.26 -7.87 8.65
N SER A 45 15.95 -7.03 7.88
CA SER A 45 17.29 -6.52 8.22
C SER A 45 17.28 -5.51 9.37
N ALA A 46 16.12 -4.96 9.74
CA ALA A 46 15.97 -4.13 10.94
C ALA A 46 16.09 -4.96 12.24
N LEU A 47 16.02 -6.29 12.15
CA LEU A 47 16.25 -7.21 13.27
C LEU A 47 17.75 -7.52 13.42
N SER A 48 18.14 -8.05 14.57
CA SER A 48 19.49 -8.61 14.78
C SER A 48 19.61 -9.99 14.12
N VAL A 49 19.81 -10.02 12.80
CA VAL A 49 19.84 -11.24 11.96
C VAL A 49 21.27 -11.77 11.81
N ASP A 50 21.45 -13.09 11.90
CA ASP A 50 22.72 -13.78 11.58
C ASP A 50 22.82 -14.01 10.06
N LYS A 51 21.81 -14.66 9.46
CA LYS A 51 21.77 -14.96 8.02
C LYS A 51 20.36 -14.89 7.43
N ILE A 52 20.27 -14.55 6.15
CA ILE A 52 19.03 -14.57 5.37
C ILE A 52 19.14 -15.61 4.26
N GLY A 53 18.15 -16.50 4.15
CA GLY A 53 17.99 -17.47 3.08
C GLY A 53 16.81 -17.13 2.20
N ILE A 54 16.91 -17.36 0.88
CA ILE A 54 15.79 -17.17 -0.06
C ILE A 54 15.69 -18.39 -0.97
N ASN A 55 14.54 -19.04 -1.06
CA ASN A 55 14.33 -20.13 -2.01
C ASN A 55 13.90 -19.63 -3.39
N LEU A 56 14.39 -20.27 -4.46
CA LEU A 56 14.21 -19.84 -5.83
C LEU A 56 13.74 -20.98 -6.73
N TYR A 57 12.76 -20.69 -7.59
CA TYR A 57 12.31 -21.61 -8.63
C TYR A 57 11.93 -20.85 -9.90
N HIS A 58 10.77 -20.17 -9.88
CA HIS A 58 10.26 -19.42 -11.04
C HIS A 58 11.12 -18.20 -11.35
N LYS A 59 11.62 -18.09 -12.59
CA LYS A 59 12.50 -16.98 -13.05
C LYS A 59 13.65 -16.67 -12.08
N LYS A 60 14.23 -17.70 -11.47
CA LYS A 60 15.31 -17.60 -10.49
C LYS A 60 16.46 -16.70 -10.94
N ASP A 61 16.84 -16.76 -12.23
CA ASP A 61 17.92 -15.93 -12.79
C ASP A 61 17.70 -14.42 -12.63
N LEU A 62 16.44 -13.95 -12.65
CA LEU A 62 16.10 -12.55 -12.44
C LEU A 62 16.26 -12.16 -10.97
N ILE A 63 15.81 -13.02 -10.05
CA ILE A 63 15.93 -12.81 -8.60
C ILE A 63 17.41 -12.86 -8.19
N GLU A 64 18.17 -13.83 -8.68
CA GLU A 64 19.62 -13.96 -8.47
C GLU A 64 20.37 -12.71 -8.93
N ARG A 65 20.07 -12.25 -10.15
CA ARG A 65 20.68 -11.03 -10.68
C ARG A 65 20.32 -9.81 -9.85
N TRP A 66 19.07 -9.71 -9.40
CA TRP A 66 18.64 -8.59 -8.57
C TRP A 66 19.37 -8.61 -7.22
N VAL A 67 19.41 -9.74 -6.51
CA VAL A 67 20.11 -9.89 -5.22
C VAL A 67 21.59 -9.52 -5.36
N LYS A 68 22.26 -10.02 -6.40
CA LYS A 68 23.68 -9.75 -6.66
C LYS A 68 24.01 -8.27 -6.91
N ASN A 69 23.04 -7.49 -7.41
CA ASN A 69 23.20 -6.05 -7.64
C ASN A 69 22.60 -5.21 -6.50
N SER A 70 22.11 -5.84 -5.44
CA SER A 70 21.54 -5.17 -4.28
C SER A 70 22.54 -5.05 -3.14
N ASP A 71 22.26 -4.17 -2.17
CA ASP A 71 23.05 -4.03 -0.94
C ASP A 71 22.94 -5.26 0.00
N PHE A 72 22.19 -6.30 -0.41
CA PHE A 72 21.96 -7.52 0.37
C PHE A 72 22.79 -8.73 -0.08
N ASP A 73 23.60 -8.62 -1.14
CA ASP A 73 24.37 -9.74 -1.72
C ASP A 73 25.16 -10.53 -0.64
N ASP A 74 25.92 -9.82 0.19
CA ASP A 74 26.77 -10.42 1.23
C ASP A 74 25.99 -11.07 2.40
N LYS A 75 24.68 -10.80 2.52
CA LYS A 75 23.83 -11.27 3.64
C LYS A 75 22.88 -12.41 3.25
N VAL A 76 22.71 -12.63 1.94
CA VAL A 76 21.70 -13.52 1.39
C VAL A 76 22.33 -14.80 0.86
N GLN A 77 21.82 -15.94 1.32
CA GLN A 77 22.09 -17.25 0.75
C GLN A 77 20.89 -17.70 -0.11
N LEU A 78 21.15 -18.07 -1.36
CA LEU A 78 20.12 -18.52 -2.29
C LEU A 78 19.99 -20.05 -2.28
N PHE A 79 18.74 -20.55 -2.27
CA PHE A 79 18.40 -21.96 -2.24
C PHE A 79 17.60 -22.32 -3.49
N HIS A 80 18.23 -22.97 -4.47
CA HIS A 80 17.55 -23.32 -5.72
C HIS A 80 16.74 -24.60 -5.55
N GLU A 81 15.51 -24.58 -6.05
CA GLU A 81 14.67 -25.76 -6.16
C GLU A 81 14.71 -26.30 -7.60
N GLU A 82 14.91 -27.62 -7.75
CA GLU A 82 14.80 -28.28 -9.05
C GLU A 82 13.33 -28.43 -9.49
N SER A 83 12.43 -28.54 -8.50
CA SER A 83 10.98 -28.59 -8.65
C SER A 83 10.33 -27.92 -7.45
N ILE A 84 9.12 -27.39 -7.59
CA ILE A 84 8.43 -26.68 -6.49
C ILE A 84 8.27 -27.61 -5.28
N LEU A 85 8.90 -27.26 -4.17
CA LEU A 85 8.85 -28.04 -2.94
C LEU A 85 7.69 -27.65 -2.01
N GLY A 86 6.95 -26.59 -2.33
CA GLY A 86 5.97 -26.02 -1.41
C GLY A 86 6.62 -25.40 -0.16
N THR A 87 5.82 -24.78 0.70
CA THR A 87 6.35 -24.00 1.83
C THR A 87 7.06 -24.87 2.88
N GLY A 88 6.54 -26.06 3.17
CA GLY A 88 7.15 -26.99 4.12
C GLY A 88 8.42 -27.62 3.55
N GLY A 89 8.37 -28.05 2.29
CA GLY A 89 9.53 -28.64 1.61
C GLY A 89 10.67 -27.64 1.43
N ALA A 90 10.38 -26.37 1.14
CA ALA A 90 11.37 -25.31 1.08
C ALA A 90 12.11 -25.10 2.41
N ILE A 91 11.36 -25.06 3.52
CA ILE A 91 11.94 -24.95 4.87
C ILE A 91 12.80 -26.19 5.18
N LYS A 92 12.33 -27.41 4.83
CA LYS A 92 13.10 -28.64 5.03
C LYS A 92 14.37 -28.68 4.19
N ASN A 93 14.33 -28.19 2.96
CA ASN A 93 15.50 -28.09 2.08
C ASN A 93 16.59 -27.18 2.68
N ALA A 94 16.19 -26.19 3.49
CA ALA A 94 17.09 -25.32 4.23
C ALA A 94 17.39 -25.80 5.67
N GLU A 95 17.16 -27.07 6.01
CA GLU A 95 17.32 -27.58 7.39
C GLU A 95 18.73 -27.35 7.96
N ALA A 96 19.79 -27.54 7.18
CA ALA A 96 21.16 -27.27 7.64
C ALA A 96 21.39 -25.79 8.02
N PHE A 97 20.63 -24.89 7.41
CA PHE A 97 20.66 -23.46 7.66
C PHE A 97 19.74 -23.06 8.82
N LEU A 98 18.55 -23.65 8.94
CA LEU A 98 17.53 -23.25 9.93
C LEU A 98 17.54 -24.07 11.23
N GLY A 99 17.96 -25.33 11.18
CA GLY A 99 17.73 -26.33 12.24
C GLY A 99 18.50 -26.17 13.55
N ASN A 100 19.40 -25.19 13.65
CA ASN A 100 20.25 -24.97 14.82
C ASN A 100 19.86 -23.76 15.68
N CYS A 101 18.90 -22.94 15.25
CA CYS A 101 18.50 -21.74 15.96
C CYS A 101 17.03 -21.38 15.67
N THR A 102 16.47 -20.44 16.43
CA THR A 102 15.16 -19.89 16.11
C THR A 102 15.23 -19.24 14.73
N PHE A 103 14.17 -19.42 13.93
CA PHE A 103 14.12 -18.82 12.62
C PHE A 103 12.76 -18.19 12.31
N LEU A 104 12.79 -17.12 11.54
CA LEU A 104 11.61 -16.43 11.03
C LEU A 104 11.41 -16.80 9.56
N VAL A 105 10.20 -17.19 9.19
CA VAL A 105 9.80 -17.41 7.80
C VAL A 105 8.90 -16.26 7.37
N HIS A 106 9.18 -15.69 6.19
CA HIS A 106 8.43 -14.59 5.61
C HIS A 106 8.14 -14.88 4.13
N ASN A 107 6.88 -14.79 3.71
CA ASN A 107 6.57 -14.88 2.29
C ASN A 107 7.06 -13.62 1.54
N SER A 108 7.70 -13.77 0.38
CA SER A 108 8.33 -12.65 -0.33
C SER A 108 7.36 -11.62 -0.91
N ASP A 109 6.07 -11.90 -0.86
CA ASP A 109 4.98 -11.18 -1.51
C ASP A 109 4.05 -10.46 -0.51
N ILE A 110 4.46 -10.37 0.74
CA ILE A 110 3.72 -9.71 1.81
C ILE A 110 4.31 -8.32 2.04
N LEU A 111 3.49 -7.30 1.79
CA LEU A 111 3.76 -5.93 2.23
C LEU A 111 3.00 -5.69 3.52
N SER A 112 3.69 -5.29 4.58
CA SER A 112 3.06 -5.04 5.87
C SER A 112 3.85 -4.05 6.71
N ASP A 113 3.21 -3.52 7.77
CA ASP A 113 3.88 -2.76 8.85
C ASP A 113 4.04 -3.57 10.15
N ILE A 114 3.70 -4.87 10.14
CA ILE A 114 3.78 -5.80 11.28
C ILE A 114 5.11 -5.73 12.04
N ASP A 115 5.05 -5.46 13.33
CA ASP A 115 6.22 -5.44 14.22
C ASP A 115 6.84 -6.86 14.39
N LEU A 116 7.88 -7.13 13.60
CA LEU A 116 8.60 -8.40 13.62
C LEU A 116 9.38 -8.61 14.93
N ALA A 117 9.81 -7.55 15.61
CA ALA A 117 10.50 -7.65 16.89
C ALA A 117 9.54 -8.12 17.98
N LYS A 118 8.32 -7.57 18.01
CA LYS A 118 7.24 -8.03 18.90
C LYS A 118 6.83 -9.48 18.61
N LEU A 119 6.81 -9.90 17.35
CA LEU A 119 6.56 -11.30 16.98
C LEU A 119 7.62 -12.24 17.56
N LEU A 120 8.90 -11.87 17.45
CA LEU A 120 10.01 -12.63 18.03
C LEU A 120 9.95 -12.65 19.57
N GLU A 121 9.72 -11.51 20.22
CA GLU A 121 9.57 -11.43 21.67
C GLU A 121 8.43 -12.32 22.18
N THR A 122 7.29 -12.29 21.48
CA THR A 122 6.14 -13.15 21.76
C THR A 122 6.50 -14.63 21.63
N HIS A 123 7.26 -15.01 20.60
CA HIS A 123 7.73 -16.39 20.43
C HIS A 123 8.64 -16.83 21.58
N HIS A 124 9.63 -16.01 21.94
CA HIS A 124 10.59 -16.34 23.00
C HIS A 124 9.93 -16.41 24.39
N SER A 125 9.02 -15.49 24.71
CA SER A 125 8.33 -15.45 26.00
C SER A 125 7.33 -16.59 26.17
N SER A 126 6.56 -16.92 25.12
CA SER A 126 5.56 -18.00 25.13
C SER A 126 6.16 -19.40 25.06
N LYS A 127 7.40 -19.54 24.57
CA LYS A 127 8.08 -20.83 24.32
C LYS A 127 7.27 -21.77 23.42
N ASN A 128 6.46 -21.21 22.53
CA ASN A 128 5.71 -21.98 21.55
C ASN A 128 6.66 -22.67 20.57
N LEU A 129 6.24 -23.79 19.99
CA LEU A 129 6.99 -24.43 18.91
C LEU A 129 6.97 -23.54 17.65
N VAL A 130 5.82 -22.91 17.39
CA VAL A 130 5.59 -21.95 16.31
C VAL A 130 4.75 -20.79 16.85
N THR A 131 5.07 -19.57 16.44
CA THR A 131 4.23 -18.39 16.66
C THR A 131 3.85 -17.79 15.30
N LEU A 132 2.57 -17.80 14.98
CA LEU A 132 2.02 -17.27 13.72
C LEU A 132 1.62 -15.81 13.89
N ALA A 133 2.00 -14.92 12.98
CA ALA A 133 1.37 -13.61 12.90
C ALA A 133 0.01 -13.75 12.21
N VAL A 134 -1.07 -13.34 12.90
CA VAL A 134 -2.45 -13.50 12.42
C VAL A 134 -3.21 -12.19 12.47
N HIS A 135 -4.21 -12.04 11.61
CA HIS A 135 -5.07 -10.86 11.59
C HIS A 135 -6.54 -11.26 11.43
N ASP A 136 -7.46 -10.43 11.89
CA ASP A 136 -8.89 -10.59 11.60
C ASP A 136 -9.22 -9.92 10.27
N TYR A 137 -9.30 -10.73 9.22
CA TYR A 137 -9.77 -10.29 7.90
C TYR A 137 -10.64 -11.38 7.29
N PRO A 138 -11.98 -11.20 7.28
CA PRO A 138 -12.93 -12.30 7.03
C PRO A 138 -12.68 -13.16 5.79
N GLU A 139 -12.12 -12.61 4.71
CA GLU A 139 -11.80 -13.37 3.49
C GLU A 139 -10.57 -14.31 3.62
N PHE A 140 -9.68 -14.06 4.58
CA PHE A 140 -8.50 -14.91 4.86
C PHE A 140 -8.64 -15.77 6.11
N ASN A 141 -9.69 -15.59 6.91
CA ASN A 141 -9.87 -16.21 8.23
C ASN A 141 -10.07 -17.74 8.16
N CYS A 142 -8.96 -18.49 8.13
CA CYS A 142 -8.97 -19.94 7.99
C CYS A 142 -8.37 -20.70 9.18
N LEU A 143 -7.72 -20.04 10.14
CA LEU A 143 -7.14 -20.70 11.31
C LEU A 143 -8.17 -20.79 12.44
N ASP A 144 -8.53 -21.99 12.88
CA ASP A 144 -9.40 -22.22 14.06
C ASP A 144 -8.54 -22.23 15.34
N LEU A 145 -8.78 -21.26 16.23
CA LEU A 145 -8.06 -21.13 17.48
C LEU A 145 -8.91 -21.63 18.66
N ASP A 146 -8.26 -22.20 19.68
CA ASP A 146 -8.89 -22.54 20.96
C ASP A 146 -9.10 -21.29 21.85
N GLU A 147 -9.81 -21.46 22.97
CA GLU A 147 -10.09 -20.37 23.94
C GLU A 147 -8.82 -19.75 24.56
N LYS A 148 -7.66 -20.41 24.43
CA LYS A 148 -6.37 -19.95 24.94
C LYS A 148 -5.53 -19.27 23.86
N GLY A 149 -6.04 -19.18 22.62
CA GLY A 149 -5.34 -18.57 21.49
C GLY A 149 -4.30 -19.49 20.83
N TYR A 150 -4.43 -20.81 20.97
CA TYR A 150 -3.58 -21.77 20.24
C TYR A 150 -4.28 -22.28 18.99
N LEU A 151 -3.51 -22.53 17.93
CA LEU A 151 -4.02 -23.16 16.71
C LEU A 151 -4.50 -24.57 17.03
N LYS A 152 -5.76 -24.83 16.67
CA LYS A 152 -6.44 -26.11 16.86
C LYS A 152 -6.63 -26.84 15.53
N ASP A 153 -7.08 -26.13 14.50
CA ASP A 153 -7.35 -26.70 13.16
C ASP A 153 -7.35 -25.60 12.07
N ILE A 154 -7.57 -25.98 10.81
CA ILE A 154 -7.64 -25.08 9.66
C ILE A 154 -8.94 -25.33 8.89
N VAL A 155 -9.76 -24.30 8.76
CA VAL A 155 -11.05 -24.31 8.06
C VAL A 155 -10.87 -23.86 6.61
N LYS A 156 -11.41 -24.63 5.64
CA LYS A 156 -11.41 -24.24 4.22
C LYS A 156 -12.59 -23.31 3.93
N ILE A 157 -12.31 -22.13 3.38
CA ILE A 157 -13.33 -21.18 2.88
C ILE A 157 -13.53 -21.42 1.36
N GLY A 158 -14.73 -21.88 0.97
CA GLY A 158 -15.10 -22.24 -0.42
C GLY A 158 -16.06 -23.45 -0.48
N ASN A 159 -16.43 -23.92 -1.70
CA ASN A 159 -17.51 -24.90 -2.00
C ASN A 159 -17.42 -26.33 -1.38
N ARG A 160 -16.85 -26.51 -0.19
CA ARG A 160 -16.91 -27.72 0.62
C ARG A 160 -17.25 -27.36 2.06
N PHE A 161 -18.54 -27.31 2.37
CA PHE A 161 -18.99 -27.41 3.75
C PHE A 161 -18.58 -28.79 4.27
N THR A 162 -17.72 -28.81 5.28
CA THR A 162 -17.92 -29.77 6.37
C THR A 162 -18.60 -28.97 7.47
N PRO A 163 -19.88 -29.23 7.80
CA PRO A 163 -20.42 -28.77 9.06
C PRO A 163 -19.53 -29.37 10.14
N LEU A 164 -18.83 -28.55 10.91
CA LEU A 164 -18.22 -29.02 12.16
C LEU A 164 -19.38 -29.38 13.08
N GLU A 165 -19.65 -30.67 13.22
CA GLU A 165 -20.60 -31.21 14.17
C GLU A 165 -20.12 -30.96 15.62
N ASN A 166 -21.09 -30.55 16.46
CA ASN A 166 -21.17 -30.83 17.89
C ASN A 166 -20.18 -30.19 18.88
N SER A 167 -19.81 -28.92 18.70
CA SER A 167 -19.48 -28.07 19.85
C SER A 167 -20.19 -26.74 19.68
N GLY A 168 -21.15 -26.40 20.54
CA GLY A 168 -21.99 -25.19 20.45
C GLY A 168 -21.26 -23.84 20.58
N GLN A 169 -19.97 -23.77 20.25
CA GLN A 169 -19.14 -22.57 20.22
C GLN A 169 -18.78 -22.23 18.77
N ARG A 170 -18.89 -20.94 18.42
CA ARG A 170 -18.41 -20.43 17.13
C ARG A 170 -16.88 -20.49 17.12
N PRO A 171 -16.25 -20.94 16.02
CA PRO A 171 -14.79 -20.95 15.91
C PRO A 171 -14.24 -19.53 15.97
N PHE A 172 -13.09 -19.36 16.65
CA PHE A 172 -12.34 -18.10 16.63
C PHE A 172 -11.40 -18.14 15.42
N LEU A 173 -11.89 -17.64 14.28
CA LEU A 173 -11.19 -17.72 13.01
C LEU A 173 -10.30 -16.51 12.77
N MET A 174 -9.03 -16.74 12.44
CA MET A 174 -8.07 -15.70 12.08
C MET A 174 -7.36 -16.03 10.76
N GLY A 175 -6.90 -15.01 10.04
CA GLY A 175 -6.12 -15.15 8.82
C GLY A 175 -4.63 -15.28 9.10
N PHE A 176 -3.95 -16.18 8.39
CA PHE A 176 -2.48 -16.27 8.43
C PHE A 176 -1.85 -15.22 7.53
N THR A 177 -0.94 -14.41 8.07
CA THR A 177 -0.33 -13.29 7.32
C THR A 177 0.81 -13.70 6.39
N GLY A 178 1.24 -14.96 6.38
CA GLY A 178 2.44 -15.40 5.65
C GLY A 178 3.76 -15.20 6.43
N ILE A 179 3.69 -14.83 7.71
CA ILE A 179 4.85 -14.57 8.57
C ILE A 179 4.74 -15.40 9.86
N ALA A 180 5.78 -16.15 10.19
CA ALA A 180 5.82 -16.97 11.40
C ALA A 180 7.24 -17.16 11.95
N VAL A 181 7.34 -17.37 13.25
CA VAL A 181 8.59 -17.70 13.95
C VAL A 181 8.53 -19.13 14.46
N TYR A 182 9.63 -19.86 14.28
CA TYR A 182 9.72 -21.28 14.56
C TYR A 182 10.90 -21.58 15.47
N SER A 183 10.66 -22.50 16.41
CA SER A 183 11.72 -23.15 17.16
C SER A 183 12.41 -24.23 16.30
N PRO A 184 13.73 -24.47 16.46
CA PRO A 184 14.47 -25.48 15.67
C PRO A 184 13.83 -26.88 15.71
N LYS A 185 13.23 -27.23 16.85
CA LYS A 185 12.52 -28.51 17.05
C LYS A 185 11.39 -28.75 16.05
N PHE A 186 10.88 -27.72 15.39
CA PHE A 186 9.83 -27.86 14.37
C PHE A 186 10.30 -28.65 13.14
N MET A 187 11.61 -28.68 12.84
CA MET A 187 12.16 -29.40 11.69
C MET A 187 11.79 -30.88 11.61
N LYS A 188 11.49 -31.53 12.76
CA LYS A 188 11.11 -32.94 12.81
C LYS A 188 9.74 -33.24 12.18
N TYR A 189 8.87 -32.24 12.05
CA TYR A 189 7.52 -32.38 11.48
C TYR A 189 7.48 -32.18 9.97
N LEU A 190 8.58 -31.71 9.37
CA LEU A 190 8.68 -31.43 7.95
C LEU A 190 9.26 -32.65 7.21
N PRO A 191 8.51 -33.26 6.26
CA PRO A 191 9.01 -34.37 5.47
C PRO A 191 10.03 -33.90 4.42
N LEU A 192 10.90 -34.81 3.97
CA LEU A 192 11.74 -34.56 2.80
C LEU A 192 10.88 -34.47 1.53
N GLY A 193 11.23 -33.55 0.63
CA GLY A 193 10.51 -33.34 -0.64
C GLY A 193 9.33 -32.37 -0.53
N ALA A 194 8.45 -32.41 -1.53
CA ALA A 194 7.37 -31.44 -1.67
C ALA A 194 6.31 -31.57 -0.55
N SER A 195 6.07 -30.49 0.20
CA SER A 195 5.09 -30.45 1.28
C SER A 195 4.65 -29.02 1.64
N GLY A 196 3.46 -28.89 2.23
CA GLY A 196 2.97 -27.64 2.81
C GLY A 196 3.32 -27.53 4.30
N VAL A 197 3.67 -26.33 4.76
CA VAL A 197 3.96 -26.09 6.19
C VAL A 197 2.72 -26.30 7.08
N VAL A 198 1.53 -26.11 6.51
CA VAL A 198 0.23 -26.32 7.15
C VAL A 198 0.08 -27.76 7.67
N ASP A 199 0.43 -28.76 6.85
CA ASP A 199 0.33 -30.17 7.27
C ASP A 199 1.27 -30.46 8.45
N ALA A 200 2.46 -29.84 8.45
CA ALA A 200 3.42 -29.95 9.54
C ALA A 200 2.95 -29.27 10.84
N TRP A 201 2.17 -28.18 10.75
CA TRP A 201 1.49 -27.61 11.92
C TRP A 201 0.50 -28.60 12.53
N LEU A 202 -0.33 -29.24 11.70
CA LEU A 202 -1.32 -30.23 12.16
C LEU A 202 -0.63 -31.45 12.79
N TYR A 203 0.48 -31.93 12.23
CA TYR A 203 1.27 -33.00 12.85
C TYR A 203 1.87 -32.60 14.20
N ALA A 204 2.31 -31.35 14.35
CA ALA A 204 2.82 -30.84 15.62
C ALA A 204 1.72 -30.73 16.68
N ILE A 205 0.52 -30.26 16.30
CA ILE A 205 -0.65 -30.20 17.18
C ILE A 205 -1.03 -31.62 17.64
N ALA A 206 -1.05 -32.59 16.73
CA ALA A 206 -1.32 -34.00 17.07
C ALA A 206 -0.28 -34.60 18.04
N ASP A 207 0.97 -34.11 18.02
CA ASP A 207 2.04 -34.45 18.97
C ASP A 207 2.04 -33.53 20.23
N ASN A 208 0.89 -32.94 20.54
CA ASN A 208 0.64 -32.06 21.69
C ASN A 208 1.58 -30.84 21.79
N GLN A 209 2.10 -30.36 20.65
CA GLN A 209 2.90 -29.14 20.62
C GLN A 209 2.02 -27.90 20.54
N ARG A 210 2.55 -26.80 21.07
CA ARG A 210 1.86 -25.50 21.04
C ARG A 210 2.26 -24.70 19.81
N ILE A 211 1.25 -24.35 19.02
CA ILE A 211 1.34 -23.33 17.97
C ILE A 211 0.50 -22.16 18.45
N GLY A 212 1.15 -21.07 18.85
CA GLY A 212 0.46 -19.87 19.28
C GLY A 212 0.44 -18.80 18.20
N ILE A 213 -0.12 -17.66 18.56
CA ILE A 213 -0.29 -16.53 17.65
C ILE A 213 0.27 -15.23 18.23
N LEU A 214 0.49 -14.26 17.35
CA LEU A 214 0.45 -12.84 17.66
C LEU A 214 -0.66 -12.23 16.79
N ASP A 215 -1.68 -11.65 17.42
CA ASP A 215 -2.69 -10.87 16.74
C ASP A 215 -2.11 -9.50 16.34
N VAL A 216 -2.10 -9.24 15.04
CA VAL A 216 -1.60 -8.02 14.42
C VAL A 216 -2.71 -7.24 13.73
N THR A 217 -3.97 -7.48 14.11
CA THR A 217 -5.12 -6.73 13.60
C THR A 217 -4.93 -5.23 13.84
N GLY A 218 -5.14 -4.44 12.78
CA GLY A 218 -4.90 -2.99 12.77
C GLY A 218 -3.59 -2.57 12.11
N CYS A 219 -2.66 -3.50 11.90
CA CYS A 219 -1.48 -3.29 11.05
C CYS A 219 -1.88 -3.21 9.56
N TYR A 220 -1.11 -2.46 8.77
CA TYR A 220 -1.13 -2.59 7.32
C TYR A 220 -0.62 -3.98 6.92
N TRP A 221 -1.38 -4.67 6.07
CA TRP A 221 -1.00 -5.97 5.51
C TRP A 221 -1.65 -6.18 4.14
N ASN A 222 -0.86 -6.65 3.17
CA ASN A 222 -1.31 -6.92 1.81
C ASN A 222 -0.52 -8.10 1.19
N ASP A 223 -1.21 -9.19 0.81
CA ASP A 223 -0.72 -10.20 -0.14
C ASP A 223 -0.99 -9.72 -1.56
N ILE A 224 0.07 -9.35 -2.30
CA ILE A 224 -0.05 -8.82 -3.66
C ILE A 224 -0.44 -9.89 -4.71
N GLY A 225 -1.00 -11.03 -4.29
CA GLY A 225 -1.26 -12.23 -5.10
C GLY A 225 -2.28 -12.12 -6.22
N THR A 226 -2.94 -10.98 -6.40
CA THR A 226 -3.85 -10.73 -7.52
C THR A 226 -3.59 -9.34 -8.10
N PRO A 227 -3.98 -9.07 -9.36
CA PRO A 227 -3.84 -7.72 -9.94
C PRO A 227 -4.50 -6.62 -9.09
N SER A 228 -5.67 -6.92 -8.51
CA SER A 228 -6.39 -5.98 -7.64
C SER A 228 -5.66 -5.74 -6.30
N ALA A 229 -5.13 -6.78 -5.67
CA ALA A 229 -4.36 -6.64 -4.43
C ALA A 229 -3.05 -5.89 -4.68
N TYR A 230 -2.34 -6.22 -5.76
CA TYR A 230 -1.13 -5.50 -6.20
C TYR A 230 -1.41 -4.03 -6.50
N SER A 231 -2.46 -3.70 -7.26
CA SER A 231 -2.80 -2.30 -7.53
C SER A 231 -3.16 -1.54 -6.25
N SER A 232 -3.85 -2.19 -5.32
CA SER A 232 -4.17 -1.60 -4.02
C SER A 232 -2.89 -1.30 -3.24
N ALA A 233 -1.95 -2.24 -3.17
CA ALA A 233 -0.65 -2.03 -2.52
C ALA A 233 0.14 -0.85 -3.11
N VAL A 234 0.19 -0.77 -4.44
CA VAL A 234 0.88 0.34 -5.15
C VAL A 234 0.22 1.69 -4.85
N PHE A 235 -1.11 1.74 -4.88
CA PHE A 235 -1.85 2.97 -4.61
C PHE A 235 -1.84 3.37 -3.13
N ASP A 236 -1.83 2.42 -2.21
CA ASP A 236 -1.69 2.69 -0.78
C ASP A 236 -0.30 3.25 -0.46
N ALA A 237 0.75 2.67 -1.05
CA ALA A 237 2.11 3.21 -0.94
C ALA A 237 2.18 4.65 -1.48
N LEU A 238 1.55 4.92 -2.62
CA LEU A 238 1.53 6.26 -3.21
C LEU A 238 0.82 7.28 -2.30
N LYS A 239 -0.32 6.90 -1.72
CA LYS A 239 -1.07 7.75 -0.78
C LYS A 239 -0.33 7.95 0.54
N ALA A 240 0.45 6.96 1.00
CA ALA A 240 1.25 7.08 2.21
C ALA A 240 2.33 8.17 2.09
N GLU A 241 2.80 8.45 0.87
CA GLU A 241 3.68 9.59 0.55
C GLU A 241 2.92 10.91 0.36
N ALA A 242 1.59 10.93 0.57
CA ALA A 242 0.69 12.05 0.24
C ALA A 242 0.73 12.43 -1.26
N GLU A 243 0.88 11.42 -2.13
CA GLU A 243 1.06 11.60 -3.56
C GLU A 243 -0.06 10.98 -4.39
N THR A 244 -0.18 11.47 -5.62
CA THR A 244 -1.10 10.95 -6.64
C THR A 244 -0.36 10.50 -7.90
N LEU A 245 0.94 10.82 -8.00
CA LEU A 245 1.77 10.50 -9.14
C LEU A 245 3.15 10.00 -8.69
N TYR A 246 3.54 8.87 -9.25
CA TYR A 246 4.92 8.39 -9.25
C TYR A 246 5.41 8.20 -10.68
N VAL A 247 6.61 8.72 -10.95
CA VAL A 247 7.30 8.57 -12.23
C VAL A 247 8.73 8.19 -11.94
N HIS A 248 9.14 6.99 -12.34
CA HIS A 248 10.50 6.53 -12.17
C HIS A 248 11.49 7.44 -12.93
N PRO A 249 12.68 7.75 -12.39
CA PRO A 249 13.63 8.69 -13.01
C PRO A 249 14.07 8.33 -14.44
N SER A 250 13.99 7.05 -14.82
CA SER A 250 14.34 6.59 -16.18
C SER A 250 13.26 6.88 -17.23
N VAL A 251 12.06 7.34 -16.83
CA VAL A 251 10.92 7.51 -17.74
C VAL A 251 11.15 8.69 -18.67
N GLN A 252 10.80 8.50 -19.95
CA GLN A 252 10.91 9.52 -20.98
C GLN A 252 9.54 9.93 -21.53
N GLY A 253 9.38 11.20 -21.93
CA GLY A 253 8.20 11.67 -22.66
C GLY A 253 6.99 12.04 -21.80
N CYS A 254 7.10 12.04 -20.47
CA CYS A 254 5.97 12.33 -19.60
C CYS A 254 5.53 13.82 -19.55
N GLN A 255 6.25 14.70 -20.26
CA GLN A 255 5.86 16.07 -20.56
C GLN A 255 4.67 16.24 -21.49
N ASP A 256 4.40 15.24 -22.32
CA ASP A 256 3.37 15.33 -23.34
C ASP A 256 2.14 14.44 -23.04
N VAL A 257 2.00 14.03 -21.77
CA VAL A 257 0.98 13.08 -21.30
C VAL A 257 0.08 13.75 -20.27
N ARG A 258 -1.23 13.50 -20.40
CA ARG A 258 -2.21 13.87 -19.38
C ARG A 258 -2.24 12.81 -18.29
N LEU A 259 -2.06 13.21 -17.04
CA LEU A 259 -2.02 12.32 -15.87
C LEU A 259 -3.13 12.74 -14.90
N GLN A 260 -3.98 11.80 -14.50
CA GLN A 260 -5.11 12.06 -13.60
C GLN A 260 -5.30 10.92 -12.60
N GLY A 261 -5.79 11.21 -11.40
CA GLY A 261 -5.98 10.17 -10.38
C GLY A 261 -4.66 9.60 -9.91
N LEU A 262 -4.67 8.31 -9.57
CA LEU A 262 -3.49 7.60 -9.04
C LEU A 262 -2.69 7.00 -10.20
N VAL A 263 -1.57 7.61 -10.56
CA VAL A 263 -0.74 7.13 -11.67
C VAL A 263 0.65 6.74 -11.19
N VAL A 264 1.06 5.52 -11.53
CA VAL A 264 2.40 5.01 -11.24
C VAL A 264 3.05 4.58 -12.54
N ILE A 265 4.22 5.13 -12.83
CA ILE A 265 4.99 4.83 -14.03
C ILE A 265 6.36 4.30 -13.62
N GLU A 266 6.53 2.99 -13.74
CA GLU A 266 7.76 2.31 -13.38
C GLU A 266 8.85 2.52 -14.42
N GLU A 267 10.02 1.93 -14.18
CA GLU A 267 11.20 2.09 -15.02
C GLU A 267 11.02 1.68 -16.49
N GLU A 268 11.98 2.10 -17.32
CA GLU A 268 12.06 1.71 -18.74
C GLU A 268 10.82 2.06 -19.61
N ASN A 269 9.96 2.96 -19.15
CA ASN A 269 8.81 3.43 -19.91
C ASN A 269 9.15 4.64 -20.79
N THR A 270 8.72 4.60 -22.06
CA THR A 270 8.73 5.74 -22.98
C THR A 270 7.30 6.11 -23.33
N LEU A 271 6.86 7.27 -22.85
CA LEU A 271 5.51 7.77 -23.10
C LEU A 271 5.47 8.58 -24.39
N LYS A 272 4.33 8.53 -25.06
CA LYS A 272 4.08 9.21 -26.34
C LYS A 272 3.16 10.40 -26.14
N LYS A 273 3.35 11.42 -26.97
CA LYS A 273 2.51 12.62 -27.00
C LYS A 273 1.04 12.27 -27.21
N GLY A 274 0.17 12.96 -26.48
CA GLY A 274 -1.29 12.83 -26.60
C GLY A 274 -1.88 11.64 -25.84
N MET A 275 -1.06 10.89 -25.09
CA MET A 275 -1.57 9.88 -24.18
C MET A 275 -2.27 10.51 -22.97
N SER A 276 -3.25 9.79 -22.42
CA SER A 276 -3.96 10.16 -21.20
C SER A 276 -4.07 8.95 -20.28
N LEU A 277 -3.50 9.04 -19.07
CA LEU A 277 -3.51 7.99 -18.05
C LEU A 277 -4.36 8.42 -16.86
N LYS A 278 -5.28 7.56 -16.43
CA LYS A 278 -6.09 7.78 -15.24
C LYS A 278 -6.17 6.53 -14.38
N ASN A 279 -5.76 6.59 -13.11
CA ASN A 279 -5.74 5.42 -12.21
C ASN A 279 -4.98 4.22 -12.82
N CYS A 280 -3.79 4.47 -13.37
CA CYS A 280 -3.03 3.48 -14.13
C CYS A 280 -1.72 3.13 -13.43
N ILE A 281 -1.31 1.86 -13.57
CA ILE A 281 0.03 1.39 -13.20
C ILE A 281 0.72 0.91 -14.47
N LEU A 282 1.81 1.55 -14.85
CA LEU A 282 2.66 1.14 -15.96
C LEU A 282 3.84 0.37 -15.40
N LEU A 283 3.85 -0.94 -15.61
CA LEU A 283 4.94 -1.83 -15.23
C LEU A 283 6.22 -1.53 -16.02
N PRO A 284 7.38 -2.06 -15.58
CA PRO A 284 8.64 -1.89 -16.29
C PRO A 284 8.55 -2.23 -17.77
N GLY A 285 9.04 -1.32 -18.62
CA GLY A 285 9.10 -1.53 -20.07
C GLY A 285 7.74 -1.61 -20.78
N SER A 286 6.68 -1.01 -20.23
CA SER A 286 5.37 -1.01 -20.89
C SER A 286 5.42 -0.29 -22.23
N ARG A 287 4.87 -0.93 -23.26
CA ARG A 287 4.79 -0.38 -24.62
C ARG A 287 3.36 -0.03 -24.93
N MET A 288 3.10 1.24 -25.20
CA MET A 288 1.76 1.75 -25.49
C MET A 288 1.69 2.40 -26.87
N GLU A 289 0.49 2.40 -27.42
CA GLU A 289 0.15 3.20 -28.61
C GLU A 289 -0.04 4.68 -28.23
N GLY A 290 0.39 5.58 -29.10
CA GLY A 290 0.27 7.03 -28.87
C GLY A 290 -1.13 7.53 -29.22
N GLY A 291 -1.61 8.56 -28.53
CA GLY A 291 -2.96 9.10 -28.72
C GLY A 291 -4.09 8.28 -28.08
N THR A 292 -3.76 7.27 -27.27
CA THR A 292 -4.72 6.40 -26.58
C THR A 292 -4.98 6.90 -25.16
N HIS A 293 -6.23 6.76 -24.71
CA HIS A 293 -6.63 6.96 -23.32
C HIS A 293 -6.66 5.63 -22.58
N TYR A 294 -5.97 5.56 -21.44
CA TYR A 294 -6.01 4.44 -20.51
C TYR A 294 -6.61 4.92 -19.20
N GLU A 295 -7.53 4.12 -18.68
CA GLU A 295 -8.22 4.36 -17.41
C GLU A 295 -8.30 3.03 -16.65
N ASP A 296 -8.14 3.08 -15.33
CA ASP A 296 -8.38 1.99 -14.38
C ASP A 296 -7.72 0.66 -14.82
N CYS A 297 -6.41 0.66 -15.09
CA CYS A 297 -5.72 -0.53 -15.61
C CYS A 297 -4.25 -0.63 -15.24
N ILE A 298 -3.75 -1.85 -15.23
CA ILE A 298 -2.31 -2.16 -15.22
C ILE A 298 -1.87 -2.40 -16.66
N LEU A 299 -0.82 -1.70 -17.07
CA LEU A 299 -0.18 -1.82 -18.36
C LEU A 299 1.19 -2.47 -18.18
N GLY A 300 1.55 -3.36 -19.09
CA GLY A 300 2.86 -4.01 -19.11
C GLY A 300 3.28 -4.31 -20.56
N PRO A 301 4.43 -4.98 -20.77
CA PRO A 301 4.89 -5.36 -22.11
C PRO A 301 3.89 -6.27 -22.84
N GLY A 302 3.07 -5.70 -23.71
CA GLY A 302 2.06 -6.44 -24.47
C GLY A 302 0.85 -6.91 -23.65
N ILE A 303 0.68 -6.38 -22.44
CA ILE A 303 -0.42 -6.74 -21.54
C ILE A 303 -1.19 -5.50 -21.10
N LYS A 304 -2.51 -5.64 -21.02
CA LYS A 304 -3.42 -4.70 -20.36
C LYS A 304 -4.35 -5.50 -19.47
N ILE A 305 -4.44 -5.13 -18.20
CA ILE A 305 -5.34 -5.73 -17.24
C ILE A 305 -6.23 -4.62 -16.71
N ASP A 306 -7.53 -4.69 -17.01
CA ASP A 306 -8.49 -3.76 -16.45
C ASP A 306 -8.66 -4.04 -14.95
N LEU A 307 -8.54 -2.99 -14.16
CA LEU A 307 -8.79 -3.04 -12.73
C LEU A 307 -10.29 -2.95 -12.53
N ALA A 308 -10.84 -3.97 -11.87
CA ALA A 308 -12.12 -3.80 -11.20
C ALA A 308 -11.87 -2.87 -10.01
N ILE A 309 -11.81 -1.56 -10.26
CA ILE A 309 -12.01 -0.60 -9.20
C ILE A 309 -13.44 -0.90 -8.74
N SER A 310 -13.57 -1.48 -7.55
CA SER A 310 -14.81 -1.43 -6.78
C SER A 310 -15.29 -0.01 -6.95
N GLY A 311 -16.29 0.17 -7.80
CA GLY A 311 -16.59 1.48 -8.37
C GLY A 311 -16.76 2.47 -7.22
N PRO A 312 -16.71 3.78 -7.48
CA PRO A 312 -17.14 4.72 -6.46
C PRO A 312 -18.59 4.35 -6.15
N GLY A 313 -18.83 3.56 -5.09
CA GLY A 313 -20.00 3.69 -4.25
C GLY A 313 -20.10 5.18 -4.03
N GLU A 314 -21.27 5.77 -4.27
CA GLU A 314 -21.56 7.13 -4.75
C GLU A 314 -20.64 8.30 -4.32
N ARG A 315 -19.77 8.11 -3.32
CA ARG A 315 -18.77 9.00 -2.74
C ARG A 315 -17.46 8.27 -2.43
N SER A 316 -16.33 8.73 -2.96
CA SER A 316 -14.99 8.26 -2.57
C SER A 316 -14.27 9.31 -1.72
N LEU A 317 -13.81 8.98 -0.51
CA LEU A 317 -13.04 9.91 0.33
C LEU A 317 -11.72 10.29 -0.36
N ILE A 318 -11.47 11.58 -0.56
CA ILE A 318 -10.27 12.12 -1.22
C ILE A 318 -9.40 12.99 -0.29
N GLY A 319 -9.90 13.31 0.91
CA GLY A 319 -9.12 14.03 1.90
C GLY A 319 -9.87 14.27 3.20
N THR A 320 -9.11 14.45 4.27
CA THR A 320 -9.58 14.98 5.56
C THR A 320 -8.86 16.29 5.82
N GLY A 321 -9.59 17.35 6.13
CA GLY A 321 -9.00 18.66 6.44
C GLY A 321 -8.38 18.68 7.84
N GLY A 322 -7.69 19.77 8.20
CA GLY A 322 -7.24 20.02 9.58
C GLY A 322 -8.36 20.31 10.59
N SER A 323 -9.63 20.26 10.16
CA SER A 323 -10.81 20.19 11.04
C SER A 323 -11.55 18.88 10.77
N ASP A 324 -12.67 18.59 11.45
CA ASP A 324 -13.51 17.40 11.22
C ASP A 324 -14.17 17.34 9.81
N ARG A 325 -13.69 18.15 8.86
CA ARG A 325 -14.03 18.18 7.43
C ARG A 325 -13.55 16.93 6.71
N LYS A 326 -14.47 16.35 5.93
CA LYS A 326 -14.19 15.25 5.00
C LYS A 326 -14.56 15.68 3.58
N TYR A 327 -13.70 15.36 2.63
CA TYR A 327 -13.90 15.64 1.22
C TYR A 327 -14.10 14.33 0.47
N TYR A 328 -15.18 14.25 -0.31
CA TYR A 328 -15.51 13.09 -1.11
C TYR A 328 -15.67 13.48 -2.56
N ARG A 329 -15.09 12.72 -3.48
CA ARG A 329 -15.43 12.81 -4.90
C ARG A 329 -16.73 12.05 -5.17
N ILE A 330 -17.68 12.73 -5.80
CA ILE A 330 -19.00 12.21 -6.16
C ILE A 330 -19.22 12.27 -7.67
N LYS A 331 -20.08 11.41 -8.22
CA LYS A 331 -20.52 11.52 -9.62
C LYS A 331 -21.76 12.41 -9.70
N LYS A 332 -21.74 13.39 -10.61
CA LYS A 332 -22.85 14.30 -10.88
C LYS A 332 -22.95 14.57 -12.38
N ASP A 333 -24.07 14.23 -13.00
CA ASP A 333 -24.36 14.49 -14.43
C ASP A 333 -23.23 14.08 -15.41
N LYS A 334 -22.67 12.87 -15.20
CA LYS A 334 -21.52 12.31 -15.95
C LYS A 334 -20.18 13.03 -15.75
N LYS A 335 -20.11 14.03 -14.89
CA LYS A 335 -18.87 14.65 -14.38
C LYS A 335 -18.63 14.25 -12.94
N THR A 336 -17.46 14.60 -12.41
CA THR A 336 -17.15 14.46 -10.99
C THR A 336 -17.24 15.82 -10.30
N ALA A 337 -17.55 15.80 -9.01
CA ALA A 337 -17.61 16.97 -8.12
C ALA A 337 -17.05 16.59 -6.75
N VAL A 338 -16.67 17.58 -5.94
CA VAL A 338 -16.14 17.37 -4.59
C VAL A 338 -17.17 17.77 -3.55
N LEU A 339 -17.72 16.80 -2.83
CA LEU A 339 -18.55 17.00 -1.66
C LEU A 339 -17.66 17.23 -0.43
N MET A 340 -17.70 18.43 0.12
CA MET A 340 -17.23 18.71 1.48
C MET A 340 -18.35 18.42 2.47
N GLN A 341 -18.03 17.71 3.55
CA GLN A 341 -18.93 17.44 4.66
C GLN A 341 -18.24 17.79 5.98
N CYS A 342 -18.89 18.63 6.79
CA CYS A 342 -18.39 19.06 8.09
C CYS A 342 -19.21 18.44 9.24
N ALA A 343 -18.70 18.57 10.47
CA ALA A 343 -19.51 18.32 11.66
C ALA A 343 -20.67 19.32 11.76
N ARG A 344 -21.78 18.92 12.41
CA ARG A 344 -23.03 19.72 12.50
C ARG A 344 -22.84 21.14 13.06
N ASN A 345 -21.77 21.38 13.81
CA ASN A 345 -21.47 22.67 14.44
C ASN A 345 -20.08 23.19 14.04
N ASP A 346 -19.53 22.77 12.90
CA ASP A 346 -18.21 23.23 12.46
C ASP A 346 -18.25 24.74 12.16
N PRO A 347 -17.57 25.59 12.94
CA PRO A 347 -17.60 27.03 12.74
C PRO A 347 -16.91 27.45 11.43
N ASP A 348 -16.10 26.58 10.81
CA ASP A 348 -15.42 26.85 9.53
C ASP A 348 -16.31 26.62 8.30
N PHE A 349 -17.50 26.03 8.42
CA PHE A 349 -18.33 25.70 7.26
C PHE A 349 -18.78 26.95 6.48
N GLU A 350 -19.41 27.92 7.16
CA GLU A 350 -19.83 29.17 6.50
C GLU A 350 -18.61 30.00 6.06
N ARG A 351 -17.50 29.96 6.81
CA ARG A 351 -16.25 30.62 6.40
C ARG A 351 -15.75 30.09 5.07
N GLN A 352 -15.73 28.77 4.88
CA GLN A 352 -15.30 28.16 3.63
C GLN A 352 -16.16 28.63 2.44
N ILE A 353 -17.48 28.71 2.63
CA ILE A 353 -18.42 29.16 1.59
C ILE A 353 -18.17 30.63 1.23
N GLU A 354 -18.08 31.49 2.24
CA GLU A 354 -17.91 32.93 2.04
C GLU A 354 -16.52 33.26 1.47
N TYR A 355 -15.47 32.56 1.90
CA TYR A 355 -14.12 32.72 1.34
C TYR A 355 -14.08 32.27 -0.13
N THR A 356 -14.68 31.14 -0.47
CA THR A 356 -14.73 30.68 -1.87
C THR A 356 -15.45 31.69 -2.76
N ARG A 357 -16.60 32.23 -2.34
CA ARG A 357 -17.32 33.26 -3.10
C ARG A 357 -16.50 34.53 -3.25
N PHE A 358 -15.96 35.03 -2.14
CA PHE A 358 -15.14 36.23 -2.13
C PHE A 358 -13.94 36.12 -3.08
N PHE A 359 -13.23 35.00 -3.06
CA PHE A 359 -12.11 34.77 -3.98
C PHE A 359 -12.56 34.71 -5.44
N LEU A 360 -13.66 34.03 -5.76
CA LEU A 360 -14.23 34.00 -7.11
C LEU A 360 -14.62 35.40 -7.61
N ASP A 361 -15.30 36.18 -6.78
CA ASP A 361 -15.75 37.54 -7.11
C ASP A 361 -14.56 38.48 -7.41
N HIS A 362 -13.40 38.21 -6.81
CA HIS A 362 -12.16 38.96 -7.00
C HIS A 362 -11.15 38.26 -7.92
N SER A 363 -11.64 37.36 -8.79
CA SER A 363 -10.86 36.68 -9.84
C SER A 363 -9.72 35.77 -9.33
N VAL A 364 -9.70 35.44 -8.03
CA VAL A 364 -8.76 34.45 -7.49
C VAL A 364 -9.29 33.05 -7.84
N PRO A 365 -8.50 32.22 -8.54
CA PRO A 365 -8.96 30.91 -8.98
C PRO A 365 -9.10 29.97 -7.78
N VAL A 366 -10.34 29.63 -7.47
CA VAL A 366 -10.73 28.60 -6.49
C VAL A 366 -11.80 27.70 -7.11
N PRO A 367 -12.03 26.48 -6.59
CA PRO A 367 -13.08 25.61 -7.12
C PRO A 367 -14.46 26.29 -7.08
N GLU A 368 -15.23 26.18 -8.16
CA GLU A 368 -16.59 26.73 -8.21
C GLU A 368 -17.49 26.07 -7.16
N LEU A 369 -18.29 26.86 -6.45
CA LEU A 369 -19.26 26.37 -5.47
C LEU A 369 -20.59 26.04 -6.15
N MET A 370 -20.89 24.76 -6.29
CA MET A 370 -22.04 24.26 -7.06
C MET A 370 -23.32 24.13 -6.22
N GLU A 371 -23.23 23.60 -5.00
CA GLU A 371 -24.37 23.41 -4.10
C GLU A 371 -23.99 23.62 -2.64
N ILE A 372 -24.95 24.08 -1.83
CA ILE A 372 -24.79 24.30 -0.40
C ILE A 372 -26.00 23.71 0.31
N ASN A 373 -25.76 22.86 1.31
CA ASN A 373 -26.78 22.37 2.23
C ASN A 373 -26.34 22.68 3.67
N ARG A 374 -26.97 23.71 4.25
CA ARG A 374 -26.68 24.18 5.61
C ARG A 374 -27.24 23.26 6.70
N GLU A 375 -28.33 22.53 6.42
CA GLU A 375 -28.90 21.59 7.39
C GLU A 375 -27.97 20.41 7.66
N ASN A 376 -27.25 19.97 6.62
CA ASN A 376 -26.31 18.85 6.68
C ASN A 376 -24.84 19.28 6.76
N MET A 377 -24.57 20.59 6.83
CA MET A 377 -23.22 21.17 6.83
C MET A 377 -22.34 20.59 5.70
N SER A 378 -22.89 20.59 4.49
CA SER A 378 -22.23 20.05 3.31
C SER A 378 -22.29 20.99 2.12
N ALA A 379 -21.23 21.02 1.33
CA ALA A 379 -21.15 21.83 0.11
C ALA A 379 -20.51 21.02 -1.03
N VAL A 380 -20.94 21.26 -2.26
CA VAL A 380 -20.41 20.60 -3.46
C VAL A 380 -19.62 21.62 -4.27
N PHE A 381 -18.38 21.28 -4.59
CA PHE A 381 -17.44 22.10 -5.35
C PHE A 381 -17.11 21.44 -6.70
N GLU A 382 -16.65 22.25 -7.64
CA GLU A 382 -15.98 21.78 -8.85
C GLU A 382 -14.81 20.85 -8.51
N ASP A 383 -14.68 19.77 -9.28
CA ASP A 383 -13.56 18.85 -9.16
C ASP A 383 -12.42 19.25 -10.12
N LEU A 384 -11.40 19.90 -9.57
CA LEU A 384 -10.20 20.32 -10.30
C LEU A 384 -9.22 19.15 -10.59
N GLY A 385 -9.53 17.95 -10.11
CA GLY A 385 -8.68 16.77 -10.24
C GLY A 385 -7.62 16.64 -9.14
N ASP A 386 -6.64 15.77 -9.40
CA ASP A 386 -5.71 15.27 -8.36
C ASP A 386 -4.25 15.73 -8.57
N LEU A 387 -3.99 16.49 -9.63
CA LEU A 387 -2.63 16.84 -10.03
C LEU A 387 -2.17 18.09 -9.28
N SER A 388 -1.37 17.89 -8.24
CA SER A 388 -0.68 19.00 -7.56
C SER A 388 0.45 19.55 -8.42
N LEU A 389 0.89 20.79 -8.15
CA LEU A 389 2.11 21.34 -8.76
C LEU A 389 3.33 20.46 -8.46
N TYR A 390 3.43 19.97 -7.22
CA TYR A 390 4.53 19.11 -6.79
C TYR A 390 4.59 17.83 -7.63
N SER A 391 3.46 17.14 -7.75
CA SER A 391 3.31 15.95 -8.58
C SER A 391 3.56 16.28 -10.06
N TRP A 392 3.06 17.41 -10.56
CA TRP A 392 3.31 17.87 -11.94
C TRP A 392 4.80 18.07 -12.24
N LEU A 393 5.60 18.50 -11.26
CA LEU A 393 7.05 18.70 -11.39
C LEU A 393 7.86 17.39 -11.35
N LYS A 394 7.28 16.25 -10.97
CA LYS A 394 7.97 14.94 -10.99
C LYS A 394 8.36 14.49 -12.40
N CYS A 395 7.71 15.04 -13.41
CA CYS A 395 8.10 14.85 -14.79
C CYS A 395 9.12 15.90 -15.23
N PRO A 396 10.15 15.56 -16.01
CA PRO A 396 11.05 16.56 -16.59
C PRO A 396 10.28 17.58 -17.41
N ARG A 397 10.43 18.87 -17.08
CA ARG A 397 9.75 19.99 -17.76
C ARG A 397 10.77 20.93 -18.39
N GLY A 398 10.38 21.58 -19.49
CA GLY A 398 11.19 22.64 -20.07
C GLY A 398 11.23 23.86 -19.13
N LYS A 399 12.39 24.53 -19.03
CA LYS A 399 12.55 25.72 -18.16
C LYS A 399 11.47 26.78 -18.38
N LYS A 400 11.14 27.07 -19.64
CA LYS A 400 10.11 28.05 -20.02
C LYS A 400 8.71 27.66 -19.50
N GLN A 401 8.35 26.38 -19.60
CA GLN A 401 7.05 25.87 -19.14
C GLN A 401 6.93 25.97 -17.62
N MET A 402 8.00 25.64 -16.89
CA MET A 402 8.04 25.82 -15.44
C MET A 402 7.91 27.30 -15.08
N GLU A 403 8.67 28.16 -15.75
CA GLU A 403 8.62 29.61 -15.53
C GLU A 403 7.23 30.18 -15.77
N GLU A 404 6.53 29.77 -16.82
CA GLU A 404 5.14 30.18 -17.11
C GLU A 404 4.18 29.78 -15.98
N ILE A 405 4.29 28.57 -15.44
CA ILE A 405 3.44 28.13 -14.33
C ILE A 405 3.77 28.90 -13.04
N TYR A 406 5.04 29.06 -12.71
CA TYR A 406 5.44 29.84 -11.54
C TYR A 406 5.03 31.31 -11.65
N LYS A 407 5.09 31.89 -12.86
CA LYS A 407 4.54 33.24 -13.12
C LYS A 407 3.05 33.29 -12.84
N ASN A 408 2.26 32.36 -13.36
CA ASN A 408 0.82 32.31 -13.08
C ASN A 408 0.54 32.19 -11.57
N ILE A 409 1.32 31.40 -10.83
CA ILE A 409 1.20 31.28 -9.37
C ILE A 409 1.54 32.61 -8.69
N ILE A 410 2.62 33.27 -9.09
CA ILE A 410 3.01 34.57 -8.56
C ILE A 410 1.93 35.62 -8.86
N ASP A 411 1.36 35.62 -10.06
CA ASP A 411 0.28 36.54 -10.45
C ASP A 411 -0.96 36.34 -9.55
N ILE A 412 -1.32 35.08 -9.24
CA ILE A 412 -2.40 34.76 -8.29
C ILE A 412 -2.05 35.24 -6.88
N LEU A 413 -0.81 35.06 -6.41
CA LEU A 413 -0.39 35.56 -5.10
C LEU A 413 -0.43 37.09 -5.04
N ILE A 414 0.01 37.78 -6.10
CA ILE A 414 -0.09 39.24 -6.21
C ILE A 414 -1.56 39.66 -6.16
N LEU A 415 -2.44 38.99 -6.90
CA LEU A 415 -3.87 39.27 -6.90
C LEU A 415 -4.48 39.18 -5.50
N ILE A 416 -4.18 38.10 -4.77
CA ILE A 416 -4.61 37.88 -3.38
C ILE A 416 -4.11 39.01 -2.46
N HIS A 417 -2.85 39.43 -2.60
CA HIS A 417 -2.24 40.44 -1.73
C HIS A 417 -2.46 41.90 -2.15
N THR A 418 -3.14 42.15 -3.27
CA THR A 418 -3.42 43.50 -3.76
C THR A 418 -4.92 43.74 -3.88
N ILE A 419 -5.51 43.44 -5.04
CA ILE A 419 -6.92 43.70 -5.34
C ILE A 419 -7.82 43.01 -4.31
N THR A 420 -7.58 41.72 -4.02
CA THR A 420 -8.41 40.99 -3.07
C THR A 420 -8.26 41.55 -1.65
N ALA A 421 -7.05 41.92 -1.22
CA ALA A 421 -6.82 42.49 0.11
C ALA A 421 -7.49 43.86 0.30
N GLU A 422 -7.56 44.70 -0.74
CA GLU A 422 -8.28 45.98 -0.71
C GLU A 422 -9.79 45.83 -0.51
N HIS A 423 -10.35 44.69 -0.95
CA HIS A 423 -11.77 44.37 -0.87
C HIS A 423 -12.12 43.47 0.32
N ILE A 424 -11.21 43.27 1.28
CA ILE A 424 -11.47 42.41 2.45
C ILE A 424 -12.74 42.82 3.23
N ALA A 425 -13.14 44.09 3.11
CA ALA A 425 -14.38 44.60 3.69
C ALA A 425 -15.66 43.98 3.14
N ASP A 426 -15.60 43.37 1.96
CA ASP A 426 -16.72 42.68 1.33
C ASP A 426 -16.91 41.26 1.89
N CYS A 427 -15.98 40.76 2.70
CA CYS A 427 -16.04 39.44 3.34
C CYS A 427 -15.90 39.54 4.86
N GLN A 428 -17.02 39.73 5.56
CA GLN A 428 -17.04 39.88 7.03
C GLN A 428 -16.28 38.77 7.79
N PRO A 429 -16.44 37.46 7.48
CA PRO A 429 -15.71 36.42 8.20
C PRO A 429 -14.19 36.44 7.98
N LEU A 430 -13.70 37.16 6.96
CA LEU A 430 -12.27 37.33 6.69
C LEU A 430 -11.72 38.54 7.45
N GLN A 431 -12.52 39.60 7.64
CA GLN A 431 -12.15 40.75 8.46
C GLN A 431 -11.90 40.39 9.93
N GLU A 432 -12.66 39.43 10.46
CA GLU A 432 -12.55 38.97 11.84
C GLU A 432 -11.26 38.16 12.11
N ARG A 433 -10.53 37.75 11.06
CA ARG A 433 -9.23 37.09 11.15
C ARG A 433 -8.10 38.12 11.21
N ILE A 434 -7.66 38.42 12.41
CA ILE A 434 -6.49 39.28 12.64
C ILE A 434 -5.27 38.40 12.84
N PHE A 435 -4.24 38.58 12.01
CA PHE A 435 -2.94 37.98 12.23
C PHE A 435 -2.12 38.90 13.16
N ASP A 436 -2.40 38.81 14.46
CA ASP A 436 -1.70 39.57 15.49
C ASP A 436 -0.53 38.78 16.09
N GLN A 437 0.17 39.43 17.03
CA GLN A 437 1.30 38.82 17.72
C GLN A 437 0.90 37.55 18.49
N GLU A 438 -0.31 37.49 19.04
CA GLU A 438 -0.80 36.33 19.77
C GLU A 438 -1.02 35.14 18.83
N HIS A 439 -1.63 35.37 17.66
CA HIS A 439 -1.78 34.36 16.61
C HIS A 439 -0.43 33.86 16.09
N PHE A 440 0.53 34.77 15.86
CA PHE A 440 1.87 34.41 15.42
C PHE A 440 2.61 33.55 16.46
N LEU A 441 2.51 33.90 17.75
CA LEU A 441 3.09 33.12 18.83
C LEU A 441 2.43 31.74 18.97
N TRP A 442 1.11 31.65 18.80
CA TRP A 442 0.39 30.38 18.81
C TRP A 442 0.84 29.47 17.65
N GLU A 443 0.86 29.98 16.41
CA GLU A 443 1.30 29.23 15.22
C GLU A 443 2.74 28.70 15.39
N THR A 444 3.65 29.55 15.90
CA THR A 444 5.06 29.19 16.06
C THR A 444 5.31 28.23 17.24
N ALA A 445 4.51 28.29 18.31
CA ALA A 445 4.60 27.37 19.44
C ALA A 445 3.95 26.00 19.15
N TYR A 446 2.89 25.96 18.33
CA TYR A 446 2.13 24.75 18.02
C TYR A 446 2.99 23.60 17.47
N PHE A 447 4.01 23.91 16.66
CA PHE A 447 4.95 22.92 16.11
C PHE A 447 6.15 22.60 17.01
N MET A 448 6.32 23.32 18.11
CA MET A 448 7.41 23.12 19.07
C MET A 448 6.95 22.29 20.28
N GLU A 449 5.66 22.30 20.59
CA GLU A 449 5.07 21.65 21.78
C GLU A 449 4.40 20.29 21.50
N ARG A 450 4.40 19.83 20.24
CA ARG A 450 3.97 18.49 19.82
C ARG A 450 5.15 17.72 19.25
#